data_AF-A0A2P5BE74-F1
#
_entry.id   AF-A0A2P5BE74-F1
#
_cell.length_a   1.000
_cell.length_b   1.000
_cell.length_c   1.000
_cell.angle_alpha   90.00
_cell.angle_beta   90.00
_cell.angle_gamma   90.00
#
_symmetry.space_group_name_H-M   'P 1'
#
loop_
_entity.id
_entity.type
_entity.pdbx_description
1 polymer ?
#
loop_
_entity_poly.entity_id
_entity_poly.type
_entity_poly.pdbx_seq_one_letter_code
_entity_poly.pdbx_strand_id
1 'polypeptide(L)'
;MRATQAPTIPVPPSYSHLHKPTASITTVGRSRRHSHPTALKYLDHKRGSHSEDHYQRNATKYWDNFYKRHQDKFFKDRHYLEKDWRCFFAEDDVYPNRKVVFEVGCGSGSTLFPLMAAFANLYVHACDLSPHAIALVKSNVNFMEDKVNAFVSDVTNEDLCDKIDPFSVDVVTLVFMLSAVSPRKMALILENIRRVIKPNGYVLFRDYAVGDFAQVNVFQCILTSTMALGSDRPFLLMRD
;
A
#
# COMPACT_ATOMS: atom_id res chain seq x y z
N MET A 1 -6.91 56.30 49.54
CA MET A 1 -7.29 55.23 48.59
C MET A 1 -6.17 55.12 47.56
N ARG A 2 -5.32 54.09 47.64
CA ARG A 2 -4.25 53.83 46.66
C ARG A 2 -4.81 52.86 45.61
N ALA A 3 -4.85 53.28 44.35
CA ALA A 3 -5.17 52.42 43.22
C ALA A 3 -3.93 51.57 42.88
N THR A 4 -4.07 50.25 42.96
CA THR A 4 -3.09 49.27 42.48
C THR A 4 -3.18 49.17 40.95
N GLN A 5 -2.08 49.45 40.25
CA GLN A 5 -1.95 49.17 38.82
C GLN A 5 -1.79 47.65 38.60
N ALA A 6 -2.52 47.10 37.64
CA ALA A 6 -2.40 45.71 37.21
C ALA A 6 -1.13 45.51 36.36
N PRO A 7 -0.51 44.31 36.35
CA PRO A 7 0.70 44.05 35.58
C PRO A 7 0.38 43.99 34.08
N THR A 8 1.16 44.70 33.27
CA THR A 8 1.16 44.58 31.82
C THR A 8 1.82 43.27 31.39
N ILE A 9 1.05 42.40 30.74
CA ILE A 9 1.54 41.16 30.12
C ILE A 9 2.23 41.53 28.79
N PRO A 10 3.45 41.03 28.49
CA PRO A 10 4.09 41.30 27.21
C PRO A 10 3.33 40.59 26.09
N VAL A 11 2.92 41.34 25.07
CA VAL A 11 2.41 40.78 23.81
C VAL A 11 3.60 40.20 23.04
N PRO A 12 3.58 38.91 22.64
CA PRO A 12 4.67 38.33 21.85
C PRO A 12 4.72 38.99 20.46
N PRO A 13 5.92 39.12 19.86
CA PRO A 13 6.05 39.76 18.56
C PRO A 13 5.30 38.97 17.49
N SER A 14 4.66 39.70 16.58
CA SER A 14 3.99 39.15 15.40
C SER A 14 4.98 38.32 14.57
N TYR A 15 4.71 37.03 14.42
CA TYR A 15 5.39 36.14 13.49
C TYR A 15 4.98 36.46 12.05
N SER A 16 5.38 37.61 11.54
CA SER A 16 5.59 37.80 10.11
C SER A 16 7.03 37.37 9.81
N HIS A 17 7.21 36.49 8.83
CA HIS A 17 8.46 35.81 8.41
C HIS A 17 8.68 34.40 8.98
N LEU A 18 7.76 33.47 8.68
CA LEU A 18 8.16 32.08 8.46
C LEU A 18 8.37 31.86 6.95
N HIS A 19 9.60 31.50 6.59
CA HIS A 19 9.90 30.90 5.30
C HIS A 19 9.00 29.68 5.06
N LYS A 20 8.47 29.59 3.83
CA LYS A 20 7.80 28.38 3.33
C LYS A 20 8.73 27.17 3.57
N PRO A 21 8.25 26.05 4.13
CA PRO A 21 9.09 24.87 4.28
C PRO A 21 9.46 24.34 2.89
N THR A 22 10.73 24.51 2.52
CA THR A 22 11.34 23.79 1.42
C THR A 22 11.47 22.33 1.85
N ALA A 23 10.82 21.42 1.12
CA ALA A 23 10.98 19.99 1.34
C ALA A 23 12.45 19.59 1.16
N SER A 24 13.04 19.01 2.20
CA SER A 24 14.38 18.42 2.16
C SER A 24 14.27 16.90 2.10
N ILE A 25 14.64 16.33 0.95
CA ILE A 25 14.87 14.89 0.79
C ILE A 25 16.26 14.60 1.37
N THR A 26 16.31 13.83 2.45
CA THR A 26 17.58 13.33 3.00
C THR A 26 17.78 11.89 2.56
N THR A 27 18.70 11.67 1.62
CA THR A 27 19.13 10.33 1.21
C THR A 27 20.43 10.00 1.93
N VAL A 28 20.45 8.95 2.76
CA VAL A 28 21.70 8.40 3.32
C VAL A 28 22.05 7.15 2.52
N GLY A 29 22.97 7.29 1.56
CA GLY A 29 23.45 6.19 0.73
C GLY A 29 24.90 5.84 1.05
N ARG A 30 25.19 4.56 1.34
CA ARG A 30 26.57 4.05 1.38
C ARG A 30 26.90 3.43 0.03
N SER A 31 27.66 4.14 -0.80
CA SER A 31 28.05 3.67 -2.13
C SER A 31 29.12 2.57 -2.03
N ARG A 32 28.84 1.40 -2.59
CA ARG A 32 29.88 0.52 -3.14
C ARG A 32 29.60 0.32 -4.63
N ARG A 33 30.52 0.81 -5.46
CA ARG A 33 30.48 0.62 -6.91
C ARG A 33 30.91 -0.80 -7.24
N HIS A 34 30.11 -1.52 -8.01
CA HIS A 34 30.60 -2.62 -8.84
C HIS A 34 30.02 -2.51 -10.25
N SER A 35 30.87 -2.82 -11.22
CA SER A 35 30.73 -2.65 -12.66
C SER A 35 29.59 -3.48 -13.28
N HIS A 36 28.79 -2.85 -14.15
CA HIS A 36 27.74 -3.49 -14.94
C HIS A 36 28.31 -4.49 -15.97
N PRO A 37 27.85 -5.76 -16.00
CA PRO A 37 28.22 -6.69 -17.06
C PRO A 37 27.44 -6.43 -18.36
N THR A 38 28.13 -6.60 -19.48
CA THR A 38 27.73 -6.43 -20.89
C THR A 38 26.48 -7.23 -21.32
N ALA A 39 25.96 -8.14 -20.50
CA ALA A 39 24.78 -8.96 -20.76
C ALA A 39 23.45 -8.16 -20.78
N LEU A 40 23.39 -7.01 -20.09
CA LEU A 40 22.18 -6.18 -19.98
C LEU A 40 21.78 -5.47 -21.28
N LYS A 41 22.70 -5.28 -22.23
CA LYS A 41 22.39 -4.65 -23.53
C LYS A 41 21.76 -5.63 -24.53
N TYR A 42 21.88 -6.94 -24.32
CA TYR A 42 21.47 -7.95 -25.31
C TYR A 42 20.00 -8.37 -25.19
N LEU A 43 19.31 -8.00 -24.10
CA LEU A 43 17.93 -8.43 -23.81
C LEU A 43 16.87 -7.33 -24.04
N ASP A 44 17.29 -6.14 -24.46
CA ASP A 44 16.42 -4.98 -24.70
C ASP A 44 15.67 -5.05 -26.04
N HIS A 45 15.94 -6.05 -26.89
CA HIS A 45 15.51 -6.02 -28.30
C HIS A 45 14.47 -7.07 -28.73
N LYS A 46 13.90 -7.90 -27.83
CA LYS A 46 13.05 -9.02 -28.28
C LYS A 46 11.96 -9.52 -27.32
N ARG A 47 11.14 -8.64 -26.73
CA ARG A 47 9.87 -9.07 -26.08
C ARG A 47 8.71 -8.19 -26.53
N GLY A 48 7.77 -8.79 -27.27
CA GLY A 48 6.58 -8.11 -27.79
C GLY A 48 5.44 -8.06 -26.77
N SER A 49 4.58 -7.05 -26.90
CA SER A 49 3.42 -6.74 -26.04
C SER A 49 2.41 -7.89 -25.83
N HIS A 50 2.39 -8.89 -26.71
CA HIS A 50 1.37 -9.94 -26.72
C HIS A 50 1.32 -10.84 -25.47
N SER A 51 2.45 -11.09 -24.80
CA SER A 51 2.44 -11.96 -23.61
C SER A 51 1.86 -11.26 -22.38
N GLU A 52 2.09 -9.96 -22.24
CA GLU A 52 1.63 -9.17 -21.10
C GLU A 52 0.10 -9.10 -21.05
N ASP A 53 -0.50 -8.79 -22.20
CA ASP A 53 -1.94 -8.72 -22.37
C ASP A 53 -2.63 -10.06 -22.11
N HIS A 54 -1.96 -11.19 -22.38
CA HIS A 54 -2.50 -12.52 -22.11
C HIS A 54 -2.59 -12.80 -20.62
N TYR A 55 -1.52 -12.54 -19.86
CA TYR A 55 -1.51 -12.75 -18.41
C TYR A 55 -2.49 -11.82 -17.71
N GLN A 56 -2.57 -10.56 -18.14
CA GLN A 56 -3.51 -9.60 -17.58
C GLN A 56 -4.97 -10.01 -17.82
N ARG A 57 -5.31 -10.50 -19.03
CA ARG A 57 -6.67 -10.97 -19.35
C ARG A 57 -7.08 -12.24 -18.61
N ASN A 58 -6.11 -13.05 -18.20
CA ASN A 58 -6.34 -14.31 -17.51
C ASN A 58 -5.95 -14.26 -16.01
N ALA A 59 -5.69 -13.06 -15.47
CA ALA A 59 -5.17 -12.88 -14.12
C ALA A 59 -6.06 -13.55 -13.07
N THR A 60 -7.38 -13.37 -13.18
CA THR A 60 -8.36 -14.02 -12.29
C THR A 60 -8.18 -15.52 -12.26
N LYS A 61 -8.10 -16.16 -13.44
CA LYS A 61 -7.91 -17.60 -13.55
C LYS A 61 -6.58 -18.06 -12.93
N TYR A 62 -5.50 -17.31 -13.13
CA TYR A 62 -4.19 -17.70 -12.61
C TYR A 62 -4.12 -17.58 -11.09
N TRP A 63 -4.56 -16.46 -10.53
CA TRP A 63 -4.58 -16.24 -9.09
C TRP A 63 -5.55 -17.18 -8.38
N ASP A 64 -6.75 -17.41 -8.95
CA ASP A 64 -7.71 -18.36 -8.39
C ASP A 64 -7.16 -19.79 -8.36
N ASN A 65 -6.51 -20.24 -9.44
CA ASN A 65 -5.84 -21.54 -9.47
C ASN A 65 -4.63 -21.61 -8.52
N PHE A 66 -3.92 -20.50 -8.33
CA PHE A 66 -2.82 -20.44 -7.38
C PHE A 66 -3.32 -20.70 -5.95
N TYR A 67 -4.37 -20.01 -5.51
CA TYR A 67 -4.93 -20.18 -4.16
C TYR A 67 -5.63 -21.53 -3.99
N LYS A 68 -6.25 -22.10 -5.04
CA LYS A 68 -6.73 -23.49 -5.02
C LYS A 68 -5.63 -24.49 -4.69
N ARG A 69 -4.44 -24.32 -5.28
CA ARG A 69 -3.33 -25.27 -5.11
C ARG A 69 -2.58 -25.07 -3.80
N HIS A 70 -2.31 -23.83 -3.42
CA HIS A 70 -1.40 -23.52 -2.31
C HIS A 70 -2.11 -23.14 -1.01
N GLN A 71 -3.41 -22.83 -1.08
CA GLN A 71 -4.20 -22.40 0.07
C GLN A 71 -3.53 -21.19 0.77
N ASP A 72 -3.37 -21.25 2.09
CA ASP A 72 -2.75 -20.25 2.95
C ASP A 72 -1.25 -20.51 3.23
N LYS A 73 -0.65 -21.52 2.59
CA LYS A 73 0.68 -22.03 2.98
C LYS A 73 1.86 -21.37 2.25
N PHE A 74 1.59 -20.62 1.18
CA PHE A 74 2.64 -20.05 0.34
C PHE A 74 3.25 -18.77 0.92
N PHE A 75 2.39 -17.82 1.30
CA PHE A 75 2.83 -16.54 1.83
C PHE A 75 2.85 -16.59 3.36
N LYS A 76 4.03 -16.36 3.94
CA LYS A 76 4.18 -16.26 5.39
C LYS A 76 3.57 -14.96 5.92
N ASP A 77 3.12 -14.99 7.17
CA ASP A 77 2.63 -13.82 7.87
C ASP A 77 3.68 -12.69 7.94
N ARG A 78 3.23 -11.46 7.67
CA ARG A 78 4.09 -10.28 7.48
C ARG A 78 4.18 -9.43 8.74
N HIS A 79 4.52 -10.05 9.87
CA HIS A 79 4.63 -9.38 11.17
C HIS A 79 5.57 -8.17 11.18
N TYR A 80 6.56 -8.12 10.27
CA TYR A 80 7.47 -6.97 10.18
C TYR A 80 6.74 -5.66 9.82
N LEU A 81 5.61 -5.73 9.10
CA LEU A 81 4.83 -4.54 8.71
C LEU A 81 4.16 -3.85 9.90
N GLU A 82 3.86 -4.59 10.97
CA GLU A 82 3.40 -3.98 12.22
C GLU A 82 4.40 -2.94 12.72
N LYS A 83 5.69 -3.29 12.72
CA LYS A 83 6.74 -2.42 13.22
C LYS A 83 6.98 -1.24 12.29
N ASP A 84 7.07 -1.50 10.99
CA ASP A 84 7.40 -0.49 9.99
C ASP A 84 6.27 0.54 9.83
N TRP A 85 5.01 0.12 9.98
CA TRP A 85 3.84 0.97 9.71
C TRP A 85 3.04 1.33 10.96
N ARG A 86 3.58 1.06 12.15
CA ARG A 86 2.90 1.29 13.44
C ARG A 86 2.25 2.67 13.55
N CYS A 87 2.95 3.73 13.12
CA CYS A 87 2.46 5.11 13.24
C CYS A 87 1.20 5.40 12.40
N PHE A 88 0.87 4.58 11.41
CA PHE A 88 -0.34 4.74 10.60
C PHE A 88 -1.56 4.06 11.21
N PHE A 89 -1.35 3.02 12.02
CA PHE A 89 -2.39 2.18 12.61
C PHE A 89 -2.64 2.40 14.10
N ALA A 90 -1.61 2.86 14.83
CA ALA A 90 -1.72 3.12 16.27
C ALA A 90 -2.81 4.16 16.57
N GLU A 91 -3.51 3.94 17.67
CA GLU A 91 -4.45 4.91 18.21
C GLU A 91 -3.69 6.17 18.66
N ASP A 92 -4.34 7.32 18.50
CA ASP A 92 -3.88 8.55 19.12
C ASP A 92 -4.46 8.58 20.54
N ASP A 93 -3.63 8.88 21.55
CA ASP A 93 -4.05 8.91 22.97
C ASP A 93 -5.23 9.88 23.21
N VAL A 94 -5.45 10.81 22.27
CA VAL A 94 -6.45 11.87 22.33
C VAL A 94 -7.79 11.45 21.68
N TYR A 95 -7.78 10.54 20.70
CA TYR A 95 -8.99 10.11 19.98
C TYR A 95 -8.91 8.60 19.65
N PRO A 96 -9.48 7.72 20.49
CA PRO A 96 -9.49 6.27 20.29
C PRO A 96 -10.53 5.86 19.22
N ASN A 97 -10.48 6.51 18.06
CA ASN A 97 -11.38 6.21 16.96
C ASN A 97 -10.87 4.98 16.21
N ARG A 98 -11.80 4.07 15.93
CA ARG A 98 -11.59 2.92 15.04
C ARG A 98 -10.99 3.40 13.72
N LYS A 99 -9.87 2.79 13.29
CA LYS A 99 -9.25 3.06 11.99
C LYS A 99 -9.81 2.12 10.93
N VAL A 100 -10.17 2.66 9.78
CA VAL A 100 -10.62 1.90 8.62
C VAL A 100 -9.43 1.66 7.68
N VAL A 101 -9.08 0.40 7.49
CA VAL A 101 -7.99 -0.05 6.62
C VAL A 101 -8.58 -0.74 5.40
N PHE A 102 -7.98 -0.54 4.22
CA PHE A 102 -8.32 -1.29 3.01
C PHE A 102 -7.10 -1.99 2.44
N GLU A 103 -7.06 -3.31 2.47
CA GLU A 103 -6.02 -4.11 1.82
C GLU A 103 -6.46 -4.54 0.41
N VAL A 104 -5.71 -4.08 -0.59
CA VAL A 104 -5.90 -4.42 -2.00
C VAL A 104 -4.96 -5.56 -2.38
N GLY A 105 -5.50 -6.64 -2.91
CA GLY A 105 -4.75 -7.87 -3.19
C GLY A 105 -4.39 -8.61 -1.89
N CYS A 106 -5.38 -8.80 -1.01
CA CYS A 106 -5.17 -9.34 0.33
C CYS A 106 -4.76 -10.81 0.38
N GLY A 107 -4.93 -11.55 -0.73
CA GLY A 107 -4.63 -12.97 -0.79
C GLY A 107 -5.38 -13.78 0.27
N SER A 108 -4.65 -14.64 0.99
CA SER A 108 -5.18 -15.39 2.13
C SER A 108 -5.11 -14.64 3.47
N GLY A 109 -4.75 -13.34 3.46
CA GLY A 109 -4.72 -12.49 4.66
C GLY A 109 -3.39 -12.43 5.40
N SER A 110 -2.26 -12.73 4.75
CA SER A 110 -0.92 -12.76 5.39
C SER A 110 -0.42 -11.40 5.91
N THR A 111 -1.02 -10.29 5.50
CA THR A 111 -0.81 -8.96 6.11
C THR A 111 -1.95 -8.62 7.05
N LEU A 112 -3.20 -8.84 6.59
CA LEU A 112 -4.44 -8.57 7.30
C LEU A 112 -4.44 -9.07 8.74
N PHE A 113 -4.23 -10.38 8.95
CA PHE A 113 -4.37 -10.98 10.27
C PHE A 113 -3.27 -10.54 11.25
N PRO A 114 -1.99 -10.47 10.86
CA PRO A 114 -0.96 -9.88 11.70
C PRO A 114 -1.26 -8.43 12.12
N LEU A 115 -1.73 -7.59 11.19
CA LEU A 115 -2.08 -6.20 11.51
C LEU A 115 -3.25 -6.13 12.50
N MET A 116 -4.30 -6.95 12.30
CA MET A 116 -5.44 -7.00 13.22
C MET A 116 -5.06 -7.54 14.60
N ALA A 117 -4.12 -8.48 14.68
CA ALA A 117 -3.61 -8.98 15.95
C ALA A 117 -2.79 -7.91 16.71
N ALA A 118 -2.06 -7.08 15.98
CA ALA A 118 -1.23 -6.01 16.53
C ALA A 118 -2.04 -4.77 16.97
N PHE A 119 -3.14 -4.47 16.26
CA PHE A 119 -3.93 -3.25 16.44
C PHE A 119 -5.41 -3.60 16.63
N ALA A 120 -5.87 -3.55 17.88
CA ALA A 120 -7.19 -4.07 18.28
C ALA A 120 -8.40 -3.33 17.68
N ASN A 121 -8.21 -2.07 17.27
CA ASN A 121 -9.28 -1.15 16.85
C ASN A 121 -9.24 -0.85 15.34
N LEU A 122 -8.91 -1.87 14.55
CA LEU A 122 -9.03 -1.82 13.09
C LEU A 122 -10.38 -2.38 12.63
N TYR A 123 -10.94 -1.73 11.62
CA TYR A 123 -11.91 -2.32 10.72
C TYR A 123 -11.28 -2.42 9.34
N VAL A 124 -11.41 -3.58 8.69
CA VAL A 124 -10.65 -3.90 7.48
C VAL A 124 -11.60 -4.21 6.33
N HIS A 125 -11.50 -3.45 5.25
CA HIS A 125 -11.89 -3.90 3.93
C HIS A 125 -10.75 -4.72 3.33
N ALA A 126 -11.05 -5.85 2.70
CA ALA A 126 -10.05 -6.69 2.08
C ALA A 126 -10.57 -7.21 0.74
N CYS A 127 -9.83 -6.95 -0.33
CA CYS A 127 -10.20 -7.46 -1.64
C CYS A 127 -9.08 -8.21 -2.34
N ASP A 128 -9.47 -9.18 -3.15
CA ASP A 128 -8.59 -9.91 -4.04
C ASP A 128 -9.36 -10.25 -5.32
N LEU A 129 -8.63 -10.39 -6.43
CA LEU A 129 -9.20 -10.80 -7.70
C LEU A 129 -9.70 -12.26 -7.65
N SER A 130 -9.13 -13.08 -6.76
CA SER A 130 -9.40 -14.50 -6.60
C SER A 130 -10.56 -14.77 -5.62
N PRO A 131 -11.67 -15.37 -6.08
CA PRO A 131 -12.69 -15.91 -5.19
C PRO A 131 -12.17 -16.89 -4.14
N HIS A 132 -11.17 -17.71 -4.49
CA HIS A 132 -10.58 -18.65 -3.53
C HIS A 132 -9.73 -17.96 -2.46
N ALA A 133 -9.07 -16.84 -2.79
CA ALA A 133 -8.34 -16.05 -1.81
C ALA A 133 -9.31 -15.48 -0.75
N ILE A 134 -10.42 -14.91 -1.21
CA ILE A 134 -11.46 -14.38 -0.31
C ILE A 134 -12.12 -15.49 0.51
N ALA A 135 -12.32 -16.68 -0.06
CA ALA A 135 -12.80 -17.83 0.70
C ALA A 135 -11.82 -18.23 1.83
N LEU A 136 -10.51 -18.21 1.55
CA LEU A 136 -9.48 -18.48 2.56
C LEU A 136 -9.50 -17.44 3.69
N VAL A 137 -9.58 -16.15 3.36
CA VAL A 137 -9.72 -15.08 4.36
C VAL A 137 -10.93 -15.30 5.24
N LYS A 138 -12.10 -15.61 4.66
CA LYS A 138 -13.35 -15.84 5.41
C LYS A 138 -13.31 -17.12 6.25
N SER A 139 -12.53 -18.12 5.85
CA SER A 139 -12.36 -19.38 6.59
C SER A 139 -11.29 -19.32 7.70
N ASN A 140 -10.53 -18.24 7.78
CA ASN A 140 -9.48 -18.09 8.78
C ASN A 140 -10.09 -18.01 10.19
N VAL A 141 -9.46 -18.67 11.16
CA VAL A 141 -9.93 -18.72 12.56
C VAL A 141 -9.98 -17.34 13.24
N ASN A 142 -9.22 -16.37 12.74
CA ASN A 142 -9.18 -15.00 13.26
C ASN A 142 -10.12 -14.06 12.49
N PHE A 143 -10.89 -14.56 11.53
CA PHE A 143 -11.88 -13.77 10.80
C PHE A 143 -13.04 -13.38 11.72
N MET A 144 -13.32 -12.07 11.79
CA MET A 144 -14.41 -11.50 12.56
C MET A 144 -15.30 -10.69 11.62
N GLU A 145 -16.54 -11.13 11.39
CA GLU A 145 -17.46 -10.55 10.40
C GLU A 145 -17.84 -9.09 10.72
N ASP A 146 -17.80 -8.70 12.00
CA ASP A 146 -18.02 -7.31 12.45
C ASP A 146 -16.79 -6.40 12.29
N LYS A 147 -15.62 -6.98 11.99
CA LYS A 147 -14.36 -6.25 11.78
C LYS A 147 -13.80 -6.35 10.37
N VAL A 148 -14.23 -7.32 9.57
CA VAL A 148 -13.66 -7.57 8.24
C VAL A 148 -14.75 -7.67 7.18
N ASN A 149 -14.73 -6.75 6.23
CA ASN A 149 -15.48 -6.84 4.98
C ASN A 149 -14.56 -7.37 3.87
N ALA A 150 -14.61 -8.68 3.62
CA ALA A 150 -13.84 -9.35 2.57
C ALA A 150 -14.68 -9.62 1.31
N PHE A 151 -14.22 -9.15 0.15
CA PHE A 151 -14.96 -9.24 -1.12
C PHE A 151 -14.05 -9.47 -2.33
N VAL A 152 -14.59 -10.14 -3.36
CA VAL A 152 -13.88 -10.31 -4.63
C VAL A 152 -13.97 -9.00 -5.40
N SER A 153 -12.84 -8.52 -5.95
CA SER A 153 -12.86 -7.39 -6.86
C SER A 153 -11.69 -7.35 -7.84
N ASP A 154 -11.98 -7.01 -9.09
CA ASP A 154 -10.99 -6.54 -10.06
C ASP A 154 -10.87 -5.02 -9.98
N VAL A 155 -9.99 -4.54 -9.09
CA VAL A 155 -9.75 -3.11 -8.86
C VAL A 155 -9.25 -2.34 -10.09
N THR A 156 -8.89 -3.04 -11.19
CA THR A 156 -8.51 -2.41 -12.46
C THR A 156 -9.68 -2.09 -13.37
N ASN A 157 -10.87 -2.65 -13.08
CA ASN A 157 -12.05 -2.55 -13.95
C ASN A 157 -13.34 -2.21 -13.18
N GLU A 158 -13.43 -2.53 -11.88
CA GLU A 158 -14.61 -2.35 -11.05
C GLU A 158 -14.51 -1.10 -10.16
N ASP A 159 -15.65 -0.49 -9.82
CA ASP A 159 -15.71 0.69 -8.97
C ASP A 159 -15.68 0.29 -7.48
N LEU A 160 -14.68 0.77 -6.73
CA LEU A 160 -14.60 0.48 -5.30
C LEU A 160 -15.77 1.07 -4.50
N CYS A 161 -16.41 2.13 -5.01
CA CYS A 161 -17.60 2.72 -4.41
C CYS A 161 -18.79 1.76 -4.33
N ASP A 162 -18.80 0.65 -5.09
CA ASP A 162 -19.85 -0.36 -5.02
C ASP A 162 -19.76 -1.24 -3.77
N LYS A 163 -18.61 -1.21 -3.08
CA LYS A 163 -18.28 -2.10 -1.94
C LYS A 163 -17.82 -1.35 -0.70
N ILE A 164 -17.34 -0.13 -0.88
CA ILE A 164 -16.75 0.71 0.17
C ILE A 164 -17.33 2.12 0.04
N ASP A 165 -17.75 2.70 1.16
CA ASP A 165 -18.28 4.07 1.17
C ASP A 165 -17.22 5.07 0.69
N PRO A 166 -17.58 6.08 -0.12
CA PRO A 166 -16.65 7.13 -0.55
C PRO A 166 -16.00 7.84 0.64
N PHE A 167 -14.71 8.15 0.52
CA PHE A 167 -13.93 8.88 1.54
C PHE A 167 -14.03 8.31 2.97
N SER A 168 -14.15 6.98 3.12
CA SER A 168 -14.30 6.31 4.41
C SER A 168 -13.03 5.64 4.92
N VAL A 169 -12.03 5.41 4.06
CA VAL A 169 -10.81 4.65 4.40
C VAL A 169 -9.70 5.57 4.92
N ASP A 170 -9.11 5.22 6.07
CA ASP A 170 -7.97 5.93 6.66
C ASP A 170 -6.62 5.51 6.04
N VAL A 171 -6.44 4.20 5.82
CA VAL A 171 -5.19 3.64 5.31
C VAL A 171 -5.48 2.58 4.25
N VAL A 172 -4.82 2.66 3.11
CA VAL A 172 -4.87 1.66 2.05
C VAL A 172 -3.52 0.96 1.97
N THR A 173 -3.50 -0.37 1.93
CA THR A 173 -2.27 -1.16 1.80
C THR A 173 -2.22 -1.92 0.48
N LEU A 174 -1.05 -1.87 -0.17
CA LEU A 174 -0.72 -2.55 -1.43
C LEU A 174 0.59 -3.34 -1.23
N VAL A 175 0.50 -4.59 -0.79
CA VAL A 175 1.68 -5.40 -0.44
C VAL A 175 1.91 -6.48 -1.50
N PHE A 176 2.96 -6.32 -2.31
CA PHE A 176 3.28 -7.14 -3.48
C PHE A 176 2.11 -7.24 -4.48
N MET A 177 1.29 -6.19 -4.56
CA MET A 177 0.09 -6.15 -5.39
C MET A 177 0.39 -5.50 -6.76
N LEU A 178 1.13 -4.38 -6.79
CA LEU A 178 1.36 -3.64 -8.02
C LEU A 178 2.27 -4.41 -8.97
N SER A 179 3.26 -5.17 -8.49
CA SER A 179 4.08 -6.04 -9.35
C SER A 179 3.28 -7.14 -10.05
N ALA A 180 2.08 -7.48 -9.58
CA ALA A 180 1.17 -8.42 -10.24
C ALA A 180 0.30 -7.76 -11.33
N VAL A 181 0.40 -6.45 -11.51
CA VAL A 181 -0.45 -5.65 -12.40
C VAL A 181 0.40 -4.99 -13.49
N SER A 182 -0.13 -4.92 -14.71
CA SER A 182 0.51 -4.14 -15.77
C SER A 182 0.73 -2.68 -15.33
N PRO A 183 1.93 -2.10 -15.54
CA PRO A 183 2.20 -0.69 -15.20
C PRO A 183 1.18 0.30 -15.77
N ARG A 184 0.59 -0.01 -16.94
CA ARG A 184 -0.44 0.82 -17.60
C ARG A 184 -1.74 0.90 -16.80
N LYS A 185 -2.03 -0.08 -15.95
CA LYS A 185 -3.26 -0.15 -15.13
C LYS A 185 -3.06 0.39 -13.72
N MET A 186 -1.83 0.62 -13.27
CA MET A 186 -1.57 1.08 -11.90
C MET A 186 -2.18 2.46 -11.62
N ALA A 187 -2.18 3.36 -12.61
CA ALA A 187 -2.83 4.68 -12.47
C ALA A 187 -4.34 4.54 -12.20
N LEU A 188 -5.02 3.63 -12.91
CA LEU A 188 -6.45 3.36 -12.71
C LEU A 188 -6.74 2.84 -11.30
N ILE A 189 -5.87 1.97 -10.77
CA ILE A 189 -6.00 1.49 -9.38
C ILE A 189 -5.91 2.66 -8.40
N LEU A 190 -4.93 3.56 -8.57
CA LEU A 190 -4.76 4.71 -7.69
C LEU A 190 -5.93 5.70 -7.80
N GLU A 191 -6.46 5.92 -9.01
CA GLU A 191 -7.67 6.73 -9.23
C GLU A 191 -8.89 6.12 -8.54
N ASN A 192 -9.05 4.80 -8.60
CA ASN A 192 -10.13 4.09 -7.92
C ASN A 192 -9.99 4.20 -6.39
N ILE A 193 -8.79 3.95 -5.86
CA ILE A 193 -8.46 4.10 -4.44
C ILE A 193 -8.76 5.53 -3.95
N ARG A 194 -8.46 6.54 -4.78
CA ARG A 194 -8.68 7.95 -4.44
C ARG A 194 -10.13 8.27 -4.09
N ARG A 195 -11.09 7.49 -4.60
CA ARG A 195 -12.54 7.69 -4.37
C ARG A 195 -13.00 7.23 -2.99
N VAL A 196 -12.34 6.22 -2.43
CA VAL A 196 -12.71 5.63 -1.12
C VAL A 196 -11.83 6.10 0.02
N ILE A 197 -10.63 6.60 -0.27
CA ILE A 197 -9.71 7.12 0.76
C ILE A 197 -10.11 8.52 1.25
N LYS A 198 -10.02 8.75 2.57
CA LYS A 198 -10.21 10.07 3.20
C LYS A 198 -9.21 11.10 2.64
N PRO A 199 -9.54 12.42 2.67
CA PRO A 199 -8.62 13.48 2.22
C PRO A 199 -7.23 13.47 2.88
N ASN A 200 -7.11 12.97 4.12
CA ASN A 200 -5.85 12.85 4.87
C ASN A 200 -5.43 11.38 5.07
N GLY A 201 -6.01 10.45 4.30
CA GLY A 201 -5.65 9.05 4.38
C GLY A 201 -4.30 8.74 3.73
N TYR A 202 -3.76 7.58 4.07
CA TYR A 202 -2.45 7.13 3.58
C TYR A 202 -2.58 5.94 2.63
N VAL A 203 -1.82 5.95 1.55
CA VAL A 203 -1.59 4.75 0.72
C VAL A 203 -0.19 4.25 1.04
N LEU A 204 -0.12 3.06 1.64
CA LEU A 204 1.12 2.36 1.98
C LEU A 204 1.31 1.23 0.98
N PHE A 205 2.49 1.16 0.36
CA PHE A 205 2.80 0.05 -0.54
C PHE A 205 4.18 -0.51 -0.25
N ARG A 206 4.30 -1.82 -0.42
CA ARG A 206 5.58 -2.53 -0.40
C ARG A 206 5.59 -3.45 -1.59
N ASP A 207 6.54 -3.26 -2.49
CA ASP A 207 6.60 -4.05 -3.72
C ASP A 207 8.03 -4.29 -4.16
N TYR A 208 8.22 -5.16 -5.16
CA TYR A 208 9.52 -5.42 -5.73
C TYR A 208 10.07 -4.18 -6.45
N ALA A 209 11.33 -3.86 -6.15
CA ALA A 209 12.05 -2.79 -6.83
C ALA A 209 12.97 -3.35 -7.92
N VAL A 210 13.36 -2.48 -8.84
CA VAL A 210 14.40 -2.80 -9.83
C VAL A 210 15.72 -3.09 -9.10
N GLY A 211 16.28 -4.29 -9.31
CA GLY A 211 17.49 -4.79 -8.68
C GLY A 211 17.27 -5.80 -7.54
N ASP A 212 16.04 -6.07 -7.12
CA ASP A 212 15.76 -7.04 -6.05
C ASP A 212 16.02 -8.49 -6.53
N PHE A 213 16.64 -9.35 -5.72
CA PHE A 213 16.84 -10.76 -6.09
C PHE A 213 15.51 -11.50 -6.27
N ALA A 214 14.48 -11.12 -5.51
CA ALA A 214 13.12 -11.61 -5.72
C ALA A 214 12.55 -11.08 -7.05
N GLN A 215 12.90 -9.87 -7.47
CA GLN A 215 12.62 -9.36 -8.82
C GLN A 215 13.20 -10.34 -9.85
N VAL A 216 14.49 -10.67 -9.81
CA VAL A 216 15.12 -11.53 -10.84
C VAL A 216 14.46 -12.91 -10.95
N ASN A 217 13.96 -13.48 -9.85
CA ASN A 217 13.28 -14.78 -9.84
C ASN A 217 11.77 -14.71 -10.17
N VAL A 218 11.08 -13.63 -9.80
CA VAL A 218 9.66 -13.37 -10.14
C VAL A 218 9.51 -12.83 -11.57
N PHE A 219 10.56 -12.21 -12.13
CA PHE A 219 10.55 -11.56 -13.46
C PHE A 219 10.79 -12.52 -14.61
N GLN A 220 11.01 -13.80 -14.33
CA GLN A 220 10.72 -14.87 -15.30
C GLN A 220 9.20 -14.99 -15.54
N CYS A 221 8.34 -14.43 -14.66
CA CYS A 221 6.89 -14.57 -14.70
C CYS A 221 6.10 -13.25 -14.82
N ILE A 222 6.52 -12.11 -14.24
CA ILE A 222 5.70 -10.87 -14.29
C ILE A 222 6.56 -9.59 -14.43
N LEU A 223 6.72 -9.16 -15.69
CA LEU A 223 6.85 -7.81 -16.28
C LEU A 223 7.51 -6.64 -15.50
N THR A 224 8.63 -6.14 -16.05
CA THR A 224 9.24 -4.82 -15.78
C THR A 224 8.66 -3.73 -16.68
N SER A 225 8.19 -2.62 -16.09
CA SER A 225 8.48 -1.27 -16.60
C SER A 225 8.35 -0.23 -15.48
N THR A 226 9.41 0.56 -15.36
CA THR A 226 9.63 1.68 -14.43
C THR A 226 8.72 2.86 -14.76
N MET A 227 8.10 3.51 -13.76
CA MET A 227 7.68 4.91 -13.88
C MET A 227 7.90 5.70 -12.60
N ALA A 228 8.64 6.81 -12.76
CA ALA A 228 8.66 7.93 -11.84
C ALA A 228 7.40 8.76 -12.08
N LEU A 229 6.63 9.06 -11.04
CA LEU A 229 5.53 10.01 -11.11
C LEU A 229 5.92 11.26 -10.32
N GLY A 230 6.10 12.36 -11.04
CA GLY A 230 6.11 13.70 -10.47
C GLY A 230 4.68 14.17 -10.26
N SER A 231 4.33 14.49 -9.01
CA SER A 231 3.47 15.63 -8.66
C SER A 231 3.57 15.86 -7.15
N ASP A 232 3.56 17.13 -6.75
CA ASP A 232 3.89 17.64 -5.42
C ASP A 232 2.93 17.19 -4.30
N ARG A 233 3.03 15.94 -3.80
CA ARG A 233 2.53 15.51 -2.47
C ARG A 233 3.33 14.30 -1.95
N PRO A 234 3.50 14.13 -0.62
CA PRO A 234 4.46 13.17 -0.07
C PRO A 234 3.95 11.72 -0.20
N PHE A 235 4.49 10.98 -1.16
CA PHE A 235 4.51 9.52 -1.14
C PHE A 235 5.70 9.07 -0.29
N LEU A 236 5.44 8.42 0.85
CA LEU A 236 6.52 7.85 1.66
C LEU A 236 6.95 6.51 1.05
N LEU A 237 7.98 6.56 0.22
CA LEU A 237 8.67 5.39 -0.32
C LEU A 237 9.71 4.92 0.70
N MET A 238 9.45 3.84 1.44
CA MET A 238 10.48 3.18 2.25
C MET A 238 11.24 2.19 1.35
N ARG A 239 12.53 2.47 1.12
CA ARG A 239 13.50 1.55 0.48
C ARG A 239 14.57 1.21 1.51
N ASP A 240 15.02 -0.05 1.51
CA ASP A 240 16.27 -0.48 2.13
C ASP A 240 17.49 0.02 1.32
#